data_AF-A0A9P4GVP4-F1
#
_entry.id   AF-A0A9P4GVP4-F1
#
_cell.length_a   1.000
_cell.length_b   1.000
_cell.length_c   1.000
_cell.angle_alpha   90.00
_cell.angle_beta   90.00
_cell.angle_gamma   90.00
#
_symmetry.space_group_name_H-M   'P 1'
#
loop_
_entity.id
_entity.type
_entity.pdbx_description
1 polymer ?
#
loop_
_entity_poly.entity_id
_entity_poly.type
_entity_poly.pdbx_seq_one_letter_code
_entity_poly.pdbx_strand_id
1 'polypeptide(L)'
;MDLTPVKIRGRKRKLPALIPARLQSSKVSSQSSSQASLDDRPRKRKVKKTTPPAMPSLQGLPQELLEMIFLYSMNIALPRCSPSIGRKLSSRHVTMKFTMRSFFDTVDHRTNTRDRKVTSDPQLQSSVLSCHFFTYKFFLDYVKTAHDAIIRLRGKAWEKASVPVLGVEEFEDLWVFKFTKVPYLSFAGGFHIPEKLLHGPFTKDKTSLLYVLVSLSGEIDWTGSMAGEVAKTGIKEAIKERNERAVAAFTVLLGISKAITTDVLRYAVINCGCEINILRHLLFNAQILAHETSKEILDFYDPKLWAWADAHGERGCVLKDMLKKADAFNLEFYFEQDADWTQIVGFPYGGSRFDIRTAFDAVVRELLGNLYRNHGRKITRKRRQRSEQRVVEEA
;
A
#
# COMPACT_ATOMS: atom_id res chain seq x y z
N MET A 1 42.12 -15.17 21.75
CA MET A 1 41.36 -14.59 20.61
C MET A 1 41.60 -13.10 20.65
N ASP A 2 42.63 -12.64 19.94
CA ASP A 2 43.08 -11.26 19.92
C ASP A 2 42.11 -10.38 19.11
N LEU A 3 41.59 -9.33 19.75
CA LEU A 3 40.69 -8.37 19.12
C LEU A 3 41.51 -7.30 18.38
N THR A 4 41.17 -7.08 17.12
CA THR A 4 41.83 -6.11 16.23
C THR A 4 41.46 -4.67 16.61
N PRO A 5 42.42 -3.72 16.67
CA PRO A 5 42.12 -2.35 17.05
C PRO A 5 41.58 -1.51 15.88
N VAL A 6 40.48 -0.81 16.14
CA VAL A 6 39.85 0.16 15.21
C VAL A 6 40.57 1.51 15.27
N LYS A 7 41.19 1.94 14.16
CA LYS A 7 41.80 3.28 14.02
C LYS A 7 40.77 4.30 13.53
N ILE A 8 40.36 5.21 14.41
CA ILE A 8 39.53 6.38 14.07
C ILE A 8 40.43 7.47 13.46
N ARG A 9 40.17 7.85 12.21
CA ARG A 9 40.97 8.85 11.46
C ARG A 9 40.41 10.27 11.69
N GLY A 10 41.28 11.16 12.17
CA GLY A 10 40.96 12.50 12.67
C GLY A 10 40.39 13.50 11.64
N ARG A 11 39.46 14.31 12.15
CA ARG A 11 38.77 15.43 11.49
C ARG A 11 39.61 16.70 11.70
N LYS A 12 40.32 17.18 10.65
CA LYS A 12 41.04 18.47 10.70
C LYS A 12 40.06 19.64 10.60
N ARG A 13 39.91 20.40 11.68
CA ARG A 13 39.30 21.75 11.68
C ARG A 13 40.36 22.77 11.21
N LYS A 14 40.00 23.68 10.31
CA LYS A 14 40.72 24.93 10.03
C LYS A 14 39.80 26.10 10.37
N LEU A 15 40.20 26.92 11.34
CA LEU A 15 39.68 28.28 11.54
C LEU A 15 40.46 29.26 10.63
N PRO A 16 39.84 30.35 10.17
CA PRO A 16 40.56 31.57 9.82
C PRO A 16 40.20 32.70 10.81
N ALA A 17 41.24 33.35 11.37
CA ALA A 17 41.11 34.64 12.02
C ALA A 17 41.87 35.69 11.18
N LEU A 18 41.17 36.78 10.87
CA LEU A 18 41.64 38.01 10.24
C LEU A 18 42.66 38.74 11.12
N ILE A 19 43.64 39.46 10.52
CA ILE A 19 43.92 40.91 10.68
C ILE A 19 44.79 41.40 9.48
N PRO A 20 44.53 42.60 8.90
CA PRO A 20 45.34 43.26 7.86
C PRO A 20 46.14 44.48 8.39
N ALA A 21 47.26 44.86 7.74
CA ALA A 21 47.81 46.23 7.59
C ALA A 21 49.15 46.20 6.81
N ARG A 22 49.25 46.80 5.61
CA ARG A 22 49.72 48.18 5.29
C ARG A 22 51.26 48.33 5.29
N LEU A 23 51.86 48.52 4.09
CA LEU A 23 52.72 49.65 3.61
C LEU A 23 54.02 48.99 3.09
N GLN A 24 54.74 49.35 2.03
CA GLN A 24 54.89 50.57 1.23
C GLN A 24 55.64 50.21 -0.09
N SER A 25 55.68 51.21 -0.98
CA SER A 25 56.32 51.32 -2.31
C SER A 25 57.76 50.76 -2.43
N SER A 26 58.30 50.38 -3.58
CA SER A 26 58.59 51.24 -4.74
C SER A 26 59.41 50.45 -5.80
N LYS A 27 59.26 50.82 -7.09
CA LYS A 27 60.27 51.01 -8.18
C LYS A 27 61.44 50.00 -8.34
N VAL A 28 62.04 49.67 -9.49
CA VAL A 28 62.00 50.03 -10.92
C VAL A 28 62.96 49.04 -11.64
N SER A 29 62.63 48.71 -12.89
CA SER A 29 63.42 48.25 -14.07
C SER A 29 64.75 47.44 -14.01
N SER A 30 64.79 46.48 -14.97
CA SER A 30 65.79 46.27 -16.05
C SER A 30 67.08 45.46 -15.87
N GLN A 31 67.24 44.52 -16.82
CA GLN A 31 68.47 44.05 -17.53
C GLN A 31 69.43 43.12 -16.76
N SER A 32 69.46 41.81 -17.05
CA SER A 32 70.13 41.08 -18.15
C SER A 32 71.62 40.80 -17.91
N SER A 33 71.98 39.54 -17.64
CA SER A 33 73.11 38.88 -18.30
C SER A 33 73.11 37.36 -18.05
N SER A 34 73.42 36.69 -19.15
CA SER A 34 73.70 35.29 -19.43
C SER A 34 74.57 34.53 -18.43
N GLN A 35 74.20 33.27 -18.16
CA GLN A 35 75.16 32.18 -18.18
C GLN A 35 74.50 30.90 -18.70
N ALA A 36 75.15 30.34 -19.73
CA ALA A 36 74.79 29.12 -20.41
C ALA A 36 75.17 27.91 -19.53
N SER A 37 74.27 26.94 -19.44
CA SER A 37 74.61 25.56 -19.14
C SER A 37 73.74 24.66 -19.99
N LEU A 38 74.39 23.99 -20.93
CA LEU A 38 73.88 22.83 -21.66
C LEU A 38 73.51 21.78 -20.63
N ASP A 39 72.23 21.44 -20.54
CA ASP A 39 71.80 20.28 -19.76
C ASP A 39 70.69 19.55 -20.52
N ASP A 40 71.10 18.38 -20.99
CA ASP A 40 70.35 17.42 -21.77
C ASP A 40 69.21 16.87 -20.92
N ARG A 41 67.96 17.25 -21.24
CA ARG A 41 66.77 16.67 -20.60
C ARG A 41 65.76 16.22 -21.65
N PRO A 42 65.29 14.97 -21.57
CA PRO A 42 64.42 14.40 -22.59
C PRO A 42 63.09 15.17 -22.60
N ARG A 43 62.73 15.68 -23.77
CA ARG A 43 61.42 16.28 -24.05
C ARG A 43 60.33 15.25 -23.78
N LYS A 44 59.77 15.26 -22.57
CA LYS A 44 58.50 14.59 -22.27
C LYS A 44 57.44 15.17 -23.19
N ARG A 45 57.08 14.42 -24.24
CA ARG A 45 55.88 14.67 -25.05
C ARG A 45 54.72 14.87 -24.09
N LYS A 46 54.18 16.08 -24.00
CA LYS A 46 52.91 16.36 -23.35
C LYS A 46 51.85 15.61 -24.15
N VAL A 47 51.54 14.38 -23.73
CA VAL A 47 50.32 13.70 -24.14
C VAL A 47 49.19 14.65 -23.77
N LYS A 48 48.57 15.24 -24.80
CA LYS A 48 47.33 16.00 -24.67
C LYS A 48 46.37 15.06 -23.95
N LYS A 49 46.10 15.31 -22.66
CA LYS A 49 44.99 14.65 -21.97
C LYS A 49 43.75 15.06 -22.75
N THR A 50 43.28 14.18 -23.62
CA THR A 50 41.92 14.19 -24.12
C THR A 50 41.04 14.05 -22.89
N THR A 51 40.64 15.19 -22.31
CA THR A 51 39.54 15.21 -21.35
C THR A 51 38.36 14.56 -22.07
N PRO A 52 37.86 13.40 -21.61
CA PRO A 52 36.67 12.83 -22.20
C PRO A 52 35.55 13.88 -22.12
N PRO A 53 34.70 13.97 -23.15
CA PRO A 53 33.60 14.91 -23.13
C PRO A 53 32.79 14.72 -21.85
N ALA A 54 32.53 15.83 -21.18
CA ALA A 54 31.57 16.02 -20.10
C ALA A 54 30.25 15.26 -20.35
N MET A 55 30.14 13.94 -20.15
CA MET A 55 28.84 13.28 -20.28
C MET A 55 27.92 13.90 -19.23
N PRO A 56 26.81 14.55 -19.62
CA PRO A 56 25.90 15.13 -18.66
C PRO A 56 25.34 13.99 -17.82
N SER A 57 25.66 14.02 -16.52
CA SER A 57 25.07 13.06 -15.59
C SER A 57 23.56 13.28 -15.56
N LEU A 58 22.80 12.20 -15.35
CA LEU A 58 21.34 12.27 -15.23
C LEU A 58 20.89 13.32 -14.19
N GLN A 59 21.70 13.54 -13.14
CA GLN A 59 21.43 14.54 -12.10
C GLN A 59 21.53 16.00 -12.59
N GLY A 60 22.34 16.23 -13.62
CA GLY A 60 22.57 17.54 -14.24
C GLY A 60 21.50 17.94 -15.25
N LEU A 61 20.54 17.06 -15.57
CA LEU A 61 19.43 17.40 -16.45
C LEU A 61 18.47 18.42 -15.78
N PRO A 62 17.85 19.30 -16.59
CA PRO A 62 16.69 20.08 -16.19
C PRO A 62 15.58 19.21 -15.61
N GLN A 63 14.80 19.75 -14.67
CA GLN A 63 13.75 19.02 -13.98
C GLN A 63 12.70 18.50 -14.96
N GLU A 64 12.32 19.31 -15.94
CA GLU A 64 11.30 19.01 -16.94
C GLU A 64 11.66 17.76 -17.75
N LEU A 65 12.94 17.65 -18.16
CA LEU A 65 13.43 16.47 -18.88
C LEU A 65 13.43 15.22 -17.99
N LEU A 66 13.80 15.37 -16.71
CA LEU A 66 13.72 14.26 -15.76
C LEU A 66 12.27 13.79 -15.56
N GLU A 67 11.33 14.72 -15.43
CA GLU A 67 9.90 14.41 -15.30
C GLU A 67 9.36 13.69 -16.53
N MET A 68 9.74 14.14 -17.74
CA MET A 68 9.38 13.46 -19.00
C MET A 68 9.94 12.04 -19.07
N ILE A 69 11.23 11.86 -18.78
CA ILE A 69 11.89 10.54 -18.77
C ILE A 69 11.22 9.62 -17.74
N PHE A 70 10.94 10.12 -16.54
CA PHE A 70 10.30 9.36 -15.49
C PHE A 70 8.90 8.89 -15.90
N LEU A 71 8.06 9.80 -16.37
CA LEU A 71 6.68 9.49 -16.76
C LEU A 71 6.61 8.62 -18.02
N TYR A 72 7.59 8.71 -18.92
CA TYR A 72 7.68 7.86 -20.11
C TYR A 72 8.14 6.45 -19.76
N SER A 73 9.20 6.32 -18.96
CA SER A 73 9.75 5.02 -18.56
C SER A 73 8.87 4.27 -17.56
N MET A 74 7.99 4.97 -16.83
CA MET A 74 7.17 4.44 -15.74
C MET A 74 7.98 3.69 -14.66
N ASN A 75 9.28 3.96 -14.55
CA ASN A 75 10.18 3.22 -13.68
C ASN A 75 10.31 3.88 -12.29
N ILE A 76 9.65 3.29 -11.29
CA ILE A 76 9.65 3.78 -9.91
C ILE A 76 11.03 3.74 -9.23
N ALA A 77 12.00 3.00 -9.76
CA ALA A 77 13.37 2.98 -9.24
C ALA A 77 14.13 4.28 -9.54
N LEU A 78 13.71 5.05 -10.56
CA LEU A 78 14.37 6.30 -10.96
C LEU A 78 14.40 7.36 -9.85
N PRO A 79 13.27 7.74 -9.19
CA PRO A 79 13.33 8.67 -8.06
C PRO A 79 14.07 8.08 -6.85
N ARG A 80 14.23 6.75 -6.76
CA ARG A 80 14.91 6.06 -5.65
C ARG A 80 16.43 5.97 -5.84
N CYS A 81 16.95 6.17 -7.06
CA CYS A 81 18.37 6.00 -7.34
C CYS A 81 19.26 7.09 -6.71
N SER A 82 18.68 8.28 -6.42
CA SER A 82 19.39 9.38 -5.76
C SER A 82 18.43 10.34 -5.07
N PRO A 83 18.72 10.81 -3.84
CA PRO A 83 17.90 11.82 -3.16
C PRO A 83 17.73 13.14 -3.91
N SER A 84 18.70 13.53 -4.76
CA SER A 84 18.59 14.75 -5.57
C SER A 84 17.57 14.59 -6.70
N ILE A 85 17.59 13.44 -7.39
CA ILE A 85 16.62 13.09 -8.44
C ILE A 85 15.24 12.88 -7.82
N GLY A 86 15.15 12.16 -6.71
CA GLY A 86 13.91 11.95 -5.97
C GLY A 86 13.22 13.26 -5.63
N ARG A 87 13.95 14.26 -5.09
CA ARG A 87 13.38 15.59 -4.80
C ARG A 87 12.85 16.29 -6.05
N LYS A 88 13.58 16.28 -7.16
CA LYS A 88 13.13 16.88 -8.44
C LYS A 88 11.86 16.20 -8.98
N LEU A 89 11.70 14.89 -8.77
CA LEU A 89 10.58 14.09 -9.28
C LEU A 89 9.40 13.95 -8.30
N SER A 90 9.53 14.43 -7.06
CA SER A 90 8.50 14.29 -6.03
C SER A 90 7.47 15.43 -6.04
N SER A 91 7.39 16.19 -7.13
CA SER A 91 6.39 17.24 -7.26
C SER A 91 4.99 16.62 -7.29
N ARG A 92 4.02 17.28 -6.67
CA ARG A 92 2.65 16.75 -6.56
C ARG A 92 2.02 16.46 -7.92
N HIS A 93 2.30 17.31 -8.91
CA HIS A 93 1.85 17.11 -10.28
C HIS A 93 2.40 15.80 -10.88
N VAL A 94 3.70 15.56 -10.73
CA VAL A 94 4.36 14.35 -11.25
C VAL A 94 3.85 13.10 -10.54
N THR A 95 3.74 13.10 -9.22
CA THR A 95 3.24 11.95 -8.47
C THR A 95 1.78 11.63 -8.82
N MET A 96 0.94 12.66 -9.02
CA MET A 96 -0.46 12.47 -9.43
C MET A 96 -0.53 11.92 -10.87
N LYS A 97 0.24 12.46 -11.80
CA LYS A 97 0.29 12.00 -13.19
C LYS A 97 0.83 10.56 -13.30
N PHE A 98 1.85 10.23 -12.50
CA PHE A 98 2.35 8.86 -12.39
C PHE A 98 1.27 7.92 -11.85
N THR A 99 0.54 8.32 -10.81
CA THR A 99 -0.58 7.55 -10.26
C THR A 99 -1.71 7.38 -11.29
N MET A 100 -2.11 8.43 -12.00
CA MET A 100 -3.10 8.34 -13.08
C MET A 100 -2.68 7.32 -14.14
N ARG A 101 -1.40 7.31 -14.55
CA ARG A 101 -0.86 6.35 -15.52
C ARG A 101 -0.78 4.91 -15.00
N SER A 102 -0.47 4.74 -13.72
CA SER A 102 -0.37 3.41 -13.08
C SER A 102 -1.72 2.77 -12.75
N PHE A 103 -2.78 3.59 -12.62
CA PHE A 103 -4.11 3.13 -12.22
C PHE A 103 -5.15 3.46 -13.29
N PHE A 104 -5.52 4.73 -13.44
CA PHE A 104 -6.65 5.12 -14.31
C PHE A 104 -6.41 4.74 -15.79
N ASP A 105 -5.26 5.10 -16.36
CA ASP A 105 -4.97 4.93 -17.80
C ASP A 105 -4.73 3.47 -18.20
N THR A 106 -4.68 2.52 -17.26
CA THR A 106 -4.45 1.11 -17.57
C THR A 106 -5.70 0.37 -18.03
N VAL A 107 -6.84 1.06 -18.06
CA VAL A 107 -8.12 0.53 -18.52
C VAL A 107 -8.68 1.47 -19.58
N ASP A 108 -9.18 0.89 -20.68
CA ASP A 108 -9.93 1.67 -21.64
C ASP A 108 -11.33 1.98 -21.11
N HIS A 109 -11.55 3.23 -20.70
CA HIS A 109 -12.82 3.68 -20.16
C HIS A 109 -13.87 4.04 -21.21
N ARG A 110 -13.51 4.04 -22.51
CA ARG A 110 -14.44 4.35 -23.61
C ARG A 110 -15.22 3.12 -24.06
N THR A 111 -14.62 1.93 -23.91
CA THR A 111 -15.24 0.66 -24.29
C THR A 111 -16.14 0.11 -23.18
N ASN A 112 -17.11 -0.71 -23.60
CA ASN A 112 -18.04 -1.36 -22.68
C ASN A 112 -17.27 -2.25 -21.70
N THR A 113 -17.70 -2.32 -20.44
CA THR A 113 -16.97 -2.94 -19.32
C THR A 113 -16.50 -4.37 -19.60
N ARG A 114 -17.22 -5.12 -20.44
CA ARG A 114 -16.89 -6.52 -20.79
C ARG A 114 -15.70 -6.64 -21.76
N ASP A 115 -15.49 -5.65 -22.61
CA ASP A 115 -14.51 -5.69 -23.70
C ASP A 115 -13.29 -4.80 -23.43
N ARG A 116 -13.20 -4.25 -22.21
CA ARG A 116 -12.12 -3.32 -21.85
C ARG A 116 -10.78 -4.02 -21.90
N LYS A 117 -9.85 -3.43 -22.65
CA LYS A 117 -8.44 -3.79 -22.55
C LYS A 117 -7.93 -3.34 -21.18
N VAL A 118 -7.40 -4.28 -20.41
CA VAL A 118 -6.80 -4.04 -19.10
C VAL A 118 -5.30 -4.33 -19.20
N THR A 119 -4.48 -3.30 -18.96
CA THR A 119 -3.01 -3.38 -18.94
C THR A 119 -2.44 -3.08 -17.55
N SER A 120 -3.25 -3.19 -16.49
CA SER A 120 -2.85 -2.87 -15.13
C SER A 120 -1.72 -3.78 -14.64
N ASP A 121 -0.74 -3.19 -13.95
CA ASP A 121 0.39 -3.90 -13.34
C ASP A 121 0.25 -3.88 -11.81
N PRO A 122 -0.05 -5.03 -11.17
CA PRO A 122 -0.24 -5.09 -9.73
C PRO A 122 1.05 -4.81 -8.94
N GLN A 123 2.23 -5.19 -9.44
CA GLN A 123 3.50 -4.91 -8.75
C GLN A 123 3.83 -3.42 -8.76
N LEU A 124 3.58 -2.74 -9.88
CA LEU A 124 3.75 -1.30 -9.98
C LEU A 124 2.75 -0.57 -9.08
N GLN A 125 1.47 -0.94 -9.11
CA GLN A 125 0.45 -0.34 -8.23
C GLN A 125 0.80 -0.53 -6.74
N SER A 126 1.21 -1.75 -6.34
CA SER A 126 1.69 -2.03 -4.98
C SER A 126 2.87 -1.13 -4.58
N SER A 127 3.79 -0.92 -5.50
CA SER A 127 4.96 -0.05 -5.29
C SER A 127 4.57 1.43 -5.12
N VAL A 128 3.56 1.90 -5.87
CA VAL A 128 3.00 3.26 -5.73
C VAL A 128 2.28 3.42 -4.39
N LEU A 129 1.44 2.47 -4.00
CA LEU A 129 0.73 2.50 -2.71
C LEU A 129 1.72 2.53 -1.53
N SER A 130 2.87 1.87 -1.68
CA SER A 130 3.94 1.83 -0.67
C SER A 130 4.72 3.14 -0.57
N CYS A 131 4.63 4.04 -1.55
CA CYS A 131 5.32 5.33 -1.47
C CYS A 131 4.76 6.21 -0.35
N HIS A 132 5.63 7.00 0.29
CA HIS A 132 5.25 7.86 1.40
C HIS A 132 4.19 8.90 1.02
N PHE A 133 4.22 9.43 -0.20
CA PHE A 133 3.25 10.44 -0.65
C PHE A 133 1.81 9.90 -0.77
N PHE A 134 1.64 8.57 -0.88
CA PHE A 134 0.32 7.96 -1.06
C PHE A 134 -0.39 7.82 0.28
N THR A 135 -1.05 8.90 0.68
CA THR A 135 -1.89 9.01 1.90
C THR A 135 -3.37 8.93 1.53
N TYR A 136 -4.26 8.85 2.53
CA TYR A 136 -5.70 8.88 2.29
C TYR A 136 -6.15 10.16 1.57
N LYS A 137 -5.62 11.31 2.00
CA LYS A 137 -5.84 12.60 1.32
C LYS A 137 -5.42 12.55 -0.15
N PHE A 138 -4.23 12.02 -0.44
CA PHE A 138 -3.75 11.86 -1.81
C PHE A 138 -4.64 10.91 -2.62
N PHE A 139 -5.13 9.83 -2.00
CA PHE A 139 -6.07 8.91 -2.62
C PHE A 139 -7.39 9.63 -3.00
N LEU A 140 -7.96 10.46 -2.12
CA LEU A 140 -9.16 11.24 -2.46
C LEU A 140 -8.90 12.25 -3.60
N ASP A 141 -7.72 12.89 -3.61
CA ASP A 141 -7.29 13.75 -4.72
C ASP A 141 -7.18 12.97 -6.04
N TYR A 142 -6.72 11.72 -5.98
CA TYR A 142 -6.66 10.81 -7.12
C TYR A 142 -8.06 10.45 -7.60
N VAL A 143 -8.98 10.08 -6.70
CA VAL A 143 -10.39 9.81 -7.04
C VAL A 143 -11.01 11.02 -7.74
N LYS A 144 -10.77 12.24 -7.24
CA LYS A 144 -11.22 13.48 -7.88
C LYS A 144 -10.63 13.67 -9.28
N THR A 145 -9.32 13.49 -9.41
CA THR A 145 -8.62 13.65 -10.70
C THR A 145 -9.11 12.62 -11.73
N ALA A 146 -9.37 11.38 -11.30
CA ALA A 146 -9.92 10.32 -12.12
C ALA A 146 -11.38 10.59 -12.50
N HIS A 147 -12.18 11.16 -11.58
CA HIS A 147 -13.54 11.62 -11.83
C HIS A 147 -13.59 12.71 -12.92
N ASP A 148 -12.75 13.74 -12.79
CA ASP A 148 -12.64 14.81 -13.78
C ASP A 148 -12.20 14.25 -15.15
N ALA A 149 -11.26 13.29 -15.16
CA ALA A 149 -10.80 12.65 -16.37
C ALA A 149 -11.91 11.84 -17.06
N ILE A 150 -12.72 11.09 -16.33
CA ILE A 150 -13.83 10.32 -16.92
C ILE A 150 -14.93 11.23 -17.46
N ILE A 151 -15.25 12.34 -16.77
CA ILE A 151 -16.20 13.35 -17.27
C ILE A 151 -15.71 13.91 -18.61
N ARG A 152 -14.43 14.30 -18.68
CA ARG A 152 -13.81 14.80 -19.91
C ARG A 152 -13.82 13.77 -21.04
N LEU A 153 -13.61 12.49 -20.74
CA LEU A 153 -13.63 11.41 -21.74
C LEU A 153 -15.03 11.13 -22.30
N ARG A 154 -16.09 11.28 -21.49
CA ARG A 154 -17.47 11.04 -21.90
C ARG A 154 -18.07 12.15 -22.78
N GLY A 155 -17.55 13.37 -22.66
CA GLY A 155 -17.92 14.51 -23.51
C GLY A 155 -19.37 14.98 -23.35
N LYS A 156 -19.77 15.95 -24.18
CA LYS A 156 -21.08 16.64 -24.10
C LYS A 156 -22.31 15.74 -24.35
N ALA A 157 -22.14 14.61 -25.02
CA ALA A 157 -23.25 13.69 -25.32
C ALA A 157 -23.78 13.02 -24.04
N TRP A 158 -22.92 12.81 -23.04
CA TRP A 158 -23.27 12.19 -21.77
C TRP A 158 -23.89 13.16 -20.76
N GLU A 159 -23.64 14.47 -20.89
CA GLU A 159 -24.31 15.50 -20.07
C GLU A 159 -25.84 15.44 -20.24
N LYS A 160 -26.31 14.99 -21.42
CA LYS A 160 -27.74 14.82 -21.72
C LYS A 160 -28.35 13.53 -21.16
N ALA A 161 -27.53 12.55 -20.75
CA ALA A 161 -27.98 11.22 -20.38
C ALA A 161 -28.48 11.10 -18.93
N SER A 162 -28.41 12.16 -18.11
CA SER A 162 -28.85 12.21 -16.70
C SER A 162 -28.31 11.10 -15.78
N VAL A 163 -27.28 10.35 -16.18
CA VAL A 163 -26.64 9.34 -15.32
C VAL A 163 -25.50 10.01 -14.56
N PRO A 164 -25.60 10.17 -13.22
CA PRO A 164 -24.54 10.78 -12.42
C PRO A 164 -23.28 9.91 -12.45
N VAL A 165 -22.12 10.55 -12.61
CA VAL A 165 -20.82 9.89 -12.44
C VAL A 165 -20.47 9.93 -10.95
N LEU A 166 -20.47 8.75 -10.33
CA LEU A 166 -20.07 8.57 -8.93
C LEU A 166 -18.65 9.08 -8.71
N GLY A 167 -18.43 9.87 -7.65
CA GLY A 167 -17.19 10.61 -7.40
C GLY A 167 -16.62 10.43 -6.01
N VAL A 168 -15.92 11.46 -5.52
CA VAL A 168 -15.30 11.48 -4.17
C VAL A 168 -16.35 11.35 -3.06
N GLU A 169 -17.55 11.89 -3.29
CA GLU A 169 -18.68 11.86 -2.34
C GLU A 169 -19.04 10.42 -1.92
N GLU A 170 -18.80 9.42 -2.77
CA GLU A 170 -19.08 8.01 -2.43
C GLU A 170 -18.17 7.46 -1.33
N PHE A 171 -17.03 8.11 -1.10
CA PHE A 171 -16.09 7.76 -0.04
C PHE A 171 -16.42 8.45 1.29
N GLU A 172 -17.43 9.31 1.33
CA GLU A 172 -17.96 9.85 2.58
C GLU A 172 -18.52 8.71 3.45
N ASP A 173 -18.16 8.75 4.73
CA ASP A 173 -18.48 7.75 5.76
C ASP A 173 -18.02 6.30 5.47
N LEU A 174 -17.38 6.06 4.32
CA LEU A 174 -16.77 4.78 3.91
C LEU A 174 -17.78 3.63 3.79
N TRP A 175 -18.93 3.92 3.19
CA TRP A 175 -19.91 2.89 2.85
C TRP A 175 -19.43 2.04 1.67
N VAL A 176 -19.09 0.78 1.92
CA VAL A 176 -18.54 -0.13 0.90
C VAL A 176 -19.42 -0.22 -0.35
N PHE A 177 -20.74 -0.37 -0.17
CA PHE A 177 -21.68 -0.47 -1.29
C PHE A 177 -21.77 0.80 -2.15
N LYS A 178 -21.30 1.96 -1.66
CA LYS A 178 -21.21 3.22 -2.39
C LYS A 178 -19.91 3.25 -3.20
N PHE A 179 -18.77 3.29 -2.53
CA PHE A 179 -17.50 3.54 -3.22
C PHE A 179 -17.01 2.37 -4.08
N THR A 180 -17.39 1.12 -3.80
CA THR A 180 -17.05 -0.02 -4.68
C THR A 180 -17.74 0.04 -6.04
N LYS A 181 -18.77 0.90 -6.20
CA LYS A 181 -19.43 1.14 -7.48
C LYS A 181 -18.68 2.12 -8.37
N VAL A 182 -17.62 2.77 -7.89
CA VAL A 182 -16.81 3.71 -8.67
C VAL A 182 -15.94 2.93 -9.66
N PRO A 183 -16.33 2.84 -10.95
CA PRO A 183 -15.86 1.77 -11.84
C PRO A 183 -14.54 2.10 -12.55
N TYR A 184 -13.97 3.28 -12.32
CA TYR A 184 -12.87 3.84 -13.11
C TYR A 184 -11.55 3.94 -12.34
N LEU A 185 -11.50 3.52 -11.06
CA LEU A 185 -10.27 3.58 -10.25
C LEU A 185 -9.23 2.52 -10.62
N SER A 186 -9.64 1.48 -11.36
CA SER A 186 -8.72 0.58 -12.08
C SER A 186 -7.64 -0.10 -11.23
N PHE A 187 -7.95 -0.46 -9.98
CA PHE A 187 -7.07 -1.29 -9.16
C PHE A 187 -6.89 -2.68 -9.82
N ALA A 188 -5.64 -3.08 -10.00
CA ALA A 188 -5.27 -4.36 -10.60
C ALA A 188 -5.56 -5.50 -9.64
N GLY A 189 -6.15 -6.61 -10.08
CA GLY A 189 -6.25 -7.79 -9.23
C GLY A 189 -4.86 -8.27 -8.77
N GLY A 190 -4.72 -8.60 -7.48
CA GLY A 190 -3.46 -9.05 -6.89
C GLY A 190 -2.50 -7.93 -6.48
N PHE A 191 -2.96 -6.67 -6.37
CA PHE A 191 -2.15 -5.62 -5.75
C PHE A 191 -2.03 -5.84 -4.23
N HIS A 192 -0.89 -5.46 -3.68
CA HIS A 192 -0.59 -5.66 -2.27
C HIS A 192 -0.85 -4.40 -1.44
N ILE A 193 -1.42 -4.61 -0.25
CA ILE A 193 -1.55 -3.62 0.81
C ILE A 193 -0.15 -3.28 1.35
N PRO A 194 0.24 -2.01 1.41
CA PRO A 194 1.52 -1.60 1.95
C PRO A 194 1.69 -1.94 3.44
N GLU A 195 2.88 -2.44 3.83
CA GLU A 195 3.21 -2.72 5.24
C GLU A 195 2.98 -1.52 6.17
N LYS A 196 3.22 -0.30 5.68
CA LYS A 196 2.98 0.93 6.45
C LYS A 196 1.53 1.09 6.93
N LEU A 197 0.56 0.38 6.32
CA LEU A 197 -0.85 0.37 6.71
C LEU A 197 -1.21 -0.80 7.64
N LEU A 198 -0.33 -1.80 7.76
CA LEU A 198 -0.59 -3.07 8.45
C LEU A 198 -0.14 -3.10 9.92
N HIS A 199 0.29 -1.97 10.49
CA HIS A 199 0.66 -1.83 11.90
C HIS A 199 0.19 -0.49 12.47
N GLY A 200 0.16 -0.32 13.79
CA GLY A 200 -0.21 0.91 14.48
C GLY A 200 0.86 2.02 14.41
N PRO A 201 0.56 3.24 14.87
CA PRO A 201 -0.75 3.67 15.39
C PRO A 201 -1.81 3.84 14.29
N PHE A 202 -3.06 3.50 14.57
CA PHE A 202 -4.17 3.52 13.61
C PHE A 202 -4.92 4.85 13.61
N THR A 203 -4.35 5.85 12.92
CA THR A 203 -5.03 7.13 12.70
C THR A 203 -6.25 6.99 11.78
N LYS A 204 -7.20 7.94 11.87
CA LYS A 204 -8.42 7.94 11.03
C LYS A 204 -8.10 7.79 9.54
N ASP A 205 -7.17 8.59 9.02
CA ASP A 205 -6.76 8.55 7.61
C ASP A 205 -6.14 7.20 7.24
N LYS A 206 -5.24 6.68 8.09
CA LYS A 206 -4.56 5.40 7.85
C LYS A 206 -5.56 4.26 7.75
N THR A 207 -6.47 4.20 8.71
CA THR A 207 -7.51 3.16 8.74
C THR A 207 -8.50 3.33 7.60
N SER A 208 -8.86 4.57 7.23
CA SER A 208 -9.75 4.83 6.09
C SER A 208 -9.14 4.32 4.80
N LEU A 209 -7.85 4.60 4.56
CA LEU A 209 -7.12 4.11 3.40
C LEU A 209 -7.02 2.58 3.41
N LEU A 210 -6.63 1.98 4.54
CA LEU A 210 -6.56 0.51 4.67
C LEU A 210 -7.89 -0.13 4.32
N TYR A 211 -8.98 0.35 4.91
CA TYR A 211 -10.33 -0.17 4.71
C TYR A 211 -10.79 -0.07 3.25
N VAL A 212 -10.55 1.07 2.59
CA VAL A 212 -10.84 1.25 1.16
C VAL A 212 -10.03 0.28 0.31
N LEU A 213 -8.72 0.16 0.53
CA LEU A 213 -7.88 -0.73 -0.27
C LEU A 213 -8.28 -2.20 -0.12
N VAL A 214 -8.62 -2.65 1.09
CA VAL A 214 -9.15 -4.01 1.31
C VAL A 214 -10.46 -4.21 0.57
N SER A 215 -11.37 -3.24 0.65
CA SER A 215 -12.66 -3.28 -0.05
C SER A 215 -12.52 -3.27 -1.58
N LEU A 216 -11.42 -2.70 -2.09
CA LEU A 216 -11.04 -2.75 -3.50
C LEU A 216 -10.23 -4.00 -3.88
N SER A 217 -10.26 -5.05 -3.05
CA SER A 217 -9.58 -6.33 -3.25
C SER A 217 -8.05 -6.31 -3.12
N GLY A 218 -7.50 -5.45 -2.27
CA GLY A 218 -6.07 -5.49 -1.94
C GLY A 218 -5.71 -6.72 -1.09
N GLU A 219 -4.50 -7.23 -1.29
CA GLU A 219 -4.02 -8.50 -0.71
C GLU A 219 -2.78 -8.29 0.16
N ILE A 220 -2.45 -9.26 1.01
CA ILE A 220 -1.17 -9.28 1.74
C ILE A 220 -0.15 -10.09 0.93
N ASP A 221 1.06 -9.57 0.78
CA ASP A 221 2.18 -10.37 0.27
C ASP A 221 2.74 -11.29 1.35
N TRP A 222 2.24 -12.53 1.38
CA TRP A 222 2.65 -13.57 2.33
C TRP A 222 4.00 -14.22 1.99
N THR A 223 4.50 -14.08 0.76
CA THR A 223 5.65 -14.86 0.28
C THR A 223 6.89 -14.02 0.01
N GLY A 224 6.70 -12.78 -0.46
CA GLY A 224 7.78 -11.88 -0.85
C GLY A 224 8.14 -10.83 0.22
N SER A 225 7.41 -10.77 1.34
CA SER A 225 7.58 -9.73 2.35
C SER A 225 7.25 -10.19 3.78
N MET A 226 7.44 -9.30 4.75
CA MET A 226 7.02 -9.52 6.15
C MET A 226 5.61 -9.03 6.44
N ALA A 227 4.88 -8.55 5.42
CA ALA A 227 3.53 -8.03 5.55
C ALA A 227 2.56 -8.98 6.28
N GLY A 228 2.70 -10.30 6.10
CA GLY A 228 1.90 -11.29 6.83
C GLY A 228 2.10 -11.27 8.34
N GLU A 229 3.34 -11.27 8.80
CA GLU A 229 3.68 -11.20 10.23
C GLU A 229 3.36 -9.81 10.81
N VAL A 230 3.60 -8.76 10.03
CA VAL A 230 3.20 -7.39 10.38
C VAL A 230 1.69 -7.33 10.57
N ALA A 231 0.88 -7.92 9.69
CA ALA A 231 -0.57 -7.93 9.80
C ALA A 231 -1.09 -8.76 11.00
N LYS A 232 -0.46 -9.90 11.33
CA LYS A 232 -0.77 -10.67 12.55
C LYS A 232 -0.52 -9.88 13.82
N THR A 233 0.52 -9.05 13.82
CA THR A 233 0.80 -8.13 14.94
C THR A 233 -0.18 -6.96 14.92
N GLY A 234 -0.42 -6.39 13.74
CA GLY A 234 -1.28 -5.23 13.51
C GLY A 234 -2.73 -5.45 13.90
N ILE A 235 -3.30 -6.66 13.71
CA ILE A 235 -4.66 -6.94 14.18
C ILE A 235 -4.74 -6.86 15.72
N LYS A 236 -3.73 -7.35 16.44
CA LYS A 236 -3.69 -7.24 17.92
C LYS A 236 -3.57 -5.78 18.35
N GLU A 237 -2.74 -5.00 17.68
CA GLU A 237 -2.63 -3.56 17.91
C GLU A 237 -3.97 -2.84 17.64
N ALA A 238 -4.67 -3.16 16.56
CA ALA A 238 -5.96 -2.59 16.21
C ALA A 238 -7.04 -2.92 17.24
N ILE A 239 -7.08 -4.18 17.71
CA ILE A 239 -7.98 -4.63 18.78
C ILE A 239 -7.68 -3.85 20.07
N LYS A 240 -6.40 -3.71 20.44
CA LYS A 240 -5.97 -2.99 21.63
C LYS A 240 -6.34 -1.51 21.58
N GLU A 241 -6.20 -0.87 20.42
CA GLU A 241 -6.62 0.51 20.17
C GLU A 241 -8.15 0.67 20.03
N ARG A 242 -8.92 -0.42 20.08
CA ARG A 242 -10.36 -0.46 19.84
C ARG A 242 -10.77 0.16 18.50
N ASN A 243 -9.91 0.01 17.49
CA ASN A 243 -10.15 0.57 16.17
C ASN A 243 -10.95 -0.41 15.30
N GLU A 244 -12.27 -0.35 15.42
CA GLU A 244 -13.20 -1.26 14.72
C GLU A 244 -12.93 -1.34 13.21
N ARG A 245 -12.69 -0.20 12.55
CA ARG A 245 -12.49 -0.17 11.10
C ARG A 245 -11.16 -0.82 10.67
N ALA A 246 -10.12 -0.70 11.49
CA ALA A 246 -8.87 -1.41 11.24
C ALA A 246 -9.08 -2.91 11.43
N VAL A 247 -9.77 -3.31 12.51
CA VAL A 247 -10.13 -4.71 12.75
C VAL A 247 -10.91 -5.29 11.58
N ALA A 248 -11.97 -4.60 11.11
CA ALA A 248 -12.78 -5.01 9.96
C ALA A 248 -11.93 -5.30 8.71
N ALA A 249 -10.92 -4.46 8.45
CA ALA A 249 -10.00 -4.65 7.33
C ALA A 249 -9.06 -5.85 7.56
N PHE A 250 -8.48 -5.98 8.75
CA PHE A 250 -7.58 -7.11 9.07
C PHE A 250 -8.29 -8.45 9.09
N THR A 251 -9.52 -8.54 9.59
CA THR A 251 -10.26 -9.80 9.66
C THR A 251 -10.55 -10.35 8.27
N VAL A 252 -10.73 -9.50 7.28
CA VAL A 252 -10.81 -9.93 5.87
C VAL A 252 -9.45 -10.40 5.36
N LEU A 253 -8.40 -9.58 5.53
CA LEU A 253 -7.06 -9.90 5.02
C LEU A 253 -6.49 -11.20 5.60
N LEU A 254 -6.60 -11.37 6.92
CA LEU A 254 -6.16 -12.58 7.63
C LEU A 254 -7.16 -13.73 7.47
N GLY A 255 -8.44 -13.41 7.27
CA GLY A 255 -9.47 -14.40 6.99
C GLY A 255 -9.15 -15.18 5.71
N ILE A 256 -8.91 -14.49 4.61
CA ILE A 256 -8.66 -15.14 3.30
C ILE A 256 -7.44 -16.08 3.37
N SER A 257 -6.42 -15.72 4.14
CA SER A 257 -5.20 -16.52 4.34
C SER A 257 -5.31 -17.56 5.45
N LYS A 258 -6.49 -17.72 6.06
CA LYS A 258 -6.75 -18.63 7.20
C LYS A 258 -5.87 -18.38 8.43
N ALA A 259 -5.58 -17.11 8.70
CA ALA A 259 -4.66 -16.68 9.76
C ALA A 259 -5.38 -16.13 11.01
N ILE A 260 -6.71 -16.22 11.09
CA ILE A 260 -7.47 -15.92 12.33
C ILE A 260 -7.44 -17.17 13.21
N THR A 261 -6.86 -17.06 14.41
CA THR A 261 -6.63 -18.18 15.34
C THR A 261 -7.34 -17.98 16.67
N THR A 262 -7.44 -19.04 17.47
CA THR A 262 -7.94 -18.99 18.86
C THR A 262 -7.17 -17.97 19.71
N ASP A 263 -5.87 -17.77 19.44
CA ASP A 263 -5.06 -16.79 20.16
C ASP A 263 -5.53 -15.34 19.92
N VAL A 264 -5.94 -15.01 18.69
CA VAL A 264 -6.51 -13.68 18.38
C VAL A 264 -7.85 -13.49 19.11
N LEU A 265 -8.70 -14.51 19.14
CA LEU A 265 -9.97 -14.48 19.87
C LEU A 265 -9.76 -14.31 21.38
N ARG A 266 -8.84 -15.08 21.97
CA ARG A 266 -8.44 -14.96 23.38
C ARG A 266 -7.93 -13.56 23.67
N TYR A 267 -7.08 -13.01 22.82
CA TYR A 267 -6.55 -11.66 22.99
C TYR A 267 -7.68 -10.60 23.00
N ALA A 268 -8.62 -10.67 22.06
CA ALA A 268 -9.75 -9.75 22.00
C ALA A 268 -10.66 -9.83 23.23
N VAL A 269 -10.96 -11.04 23.70
CA VAL A 269 -11.87 -11.28 24.82
C VAL A 269 -11.18 -10.98 26.16
N ILE A 270 -10.09 -11.70 26.44
CA ILE A 270 -9.48 -11.75 27.77
C ILE A 270 -8.62 -10.50 28.00
N ASN A 271 -7.83 -10.09 27.01
CA ASN A 271 -6.86 -9.00 27.19
C ASN A 271 -7.44 -7.62 26.86
N CYS A 272 -8.47 -7.54 26.02
CA CYS A 272 -9.03 -6.26 25.54
C CYS A 272 -10.48 -6.00 25.96
N GLY A 273 -11.12 -6.94 26.68
CA GLY A 273 -12.40 -6.72 27.36
C GLY A 273 -13.64 -7.05 26.53
N CYS A 274 -13.51 -7.86 25.47
CA CYS A 274 -14.65 -8.44 24.73
C CYS A 274 -15.59 -7.36 24.14
N GLU A 275 -15.06 -6.50 23.29
CA GLU A 275 -15.87 -5.50 22.58
C GLU A 275 -16.68 -6.19 21.46
N ILE A 276 -17.99 -5.94 21.43
CA ILE A 276 -18.95 -6.72 20.62
C ILE A 276 -18.73 -6.45 19.12
N ASN A 277 -18.47 -5.21 18.72
CA ASN A 277 -18.28 -4.88 17.30
C ASN A 277 -17.00 -5.52 16.75
N ILE A 278 -15.90 -5.47 17.50
CA ILE A 278 -14.65 -6.14 17.17
C ILE A 278 -14.85 -7.66 17.08
N LEU A 279 -15.56 -8.26 18.04
CA LEU A 279 -15.84 -9.69 17.99
C LEU A 279 -16.74 -10.09 16.85
N ARG A 280 -17.73 -9.27 16.49
CA ARG A 280 -18.58 -9.46 15.32
C ARG A 280 -17.72 -9.60 14.07
N HIS A 281 -16.78 -8.67 13.82
CA HIS A 281 -15.84 -8.76 12.70
C HIS A 281 -14.96 -10.01 12.75
N LEU A 282 -14.41 -10.35 13.92
CA LEU A 282 -13.53 -11.51 14.09
C LEU A 282 -14.28 -12.83 13.82
N LEU A 283 -15.40 -13.04 14.51
CA LEU A 283 -16.15 -14.29 14.45
C LEU A 283 -16.87 -14.47 13.12
N PHE A 284 -17.36 -13.38 12.51
CA PHE A 284 -18.01 -13.45 11.19
C PHE A 284 -17.05 -13.94 10.10
N ASN A 285 -15.76 -13.62 10.21
CA ASN A 285 -14.74 -14.14 9.30
C ASN A 285 -14.21 -15.51 9.74
N ALA A 286 -14.07 -15.75 11.04
CA ALA A 286 -13.60 -17.03 11.58
C ALA A 286 -14.56 -18.19 11.26
N GLN A 287 -15.88 -17.98 11.29
CA GLN A 287 -16.87 -19.03 10.97
C GLN A 287 -16.70 -19.60 9.56
N ILE A 288 -16.28 -18.78 8.60
CA ILE A 288 -16.06 -19.18 7.20
C ILE A 288 -14.93 -20.21 7.13
N LEU A 289 -13.95 -20.08 8.03
CA LEU A 289 -12.72 -20.87 8.06
C LEU A 289 -12.85 -22.14 8.90
N ALA A 290 -13.81 -22.18 9.82
CA ALA A 290 -13.90 -23.19 10.86
C ALA A 290 -13.93 -24.62 10.31
N HIS A 291 -14.68 -24.85 9.23
CA HIS A 291 -14.78 -26.18 8.61
C HIS A 291 -13.50 -26.65 7.91
N GLU A 292 -12.62 -25.72 7.51
CA GLU A 292 -11.39 -26.02 6.76
C GLU A 292 -10.13 -25.84 7.62
N THR A 293 -10.28 -25.56 8.90
CA THR A 293 -9.19 -25.26 9.84
C THR A 293 -9.22 -26.25 11.00
N SER A 294 -8.07 -26.75 11.45
CA SER A 294 -8.04 -27.68 12.58
C SER A 294 -8.43 -26.98 13.89
N LYS A 295 -9.03 -27.75 14.81
CA LYS A 295 -9.37 -27.26 16.16
C LYS A 295 -8.14 -26.79 16.95
N GLU A 296 -6.95 -27.26 16.61
CA GLU A 296 -5.71 -26.78 17.23
C GLU A 296 -5.41 -25.31 16.89
N ILE A 297 -5.85 -24.85 15.71
CA ILE A 297 -5.61 -23.49 15.23
C ILE A 297 -6.78 -22.56 15.59
N LEU A 298 -8.01 -23.05 15.43
CA LEU A 298 -9.24 -22.29 15.70
C LEU A 298 -10.26 -23.18 16.43
N ASP A 299 -10.54 -22.83 17.69
CA ASP A 299 -11.47 -23.53 18.57
C ASP A 299 -12.45 -22.55 19.21
N PHE A 300 -13.72 -22.66 18.84
CA PHE A 300 -14.80 -21.87 19.45
C PHE A 300 -15.22 -22.38 20.83
N TYR A 301 -14.80 -23.60 21.21
CA TYR A 301 -15.03 -24.19 22.53
C TYR A 301 -13.81 -24.09 23.44
N ASP A 302 -12.91 -23.16 23.14
CA ASP A 302 -11.70 -22.96 23.91
C ASP A 302 -12.00 -22.78 25.42
N PRO A 303 -11.43 -23.60 26.32
CA PRO A 303 -11.76 -23.55 27.73
C PRO A 303 -11.50 -22.20 28.39
N LYS A 304 -10.49 -21.43 27.92
CA LYS A 304 -10.19 -20.11 28.49
C LYS A 304 -11.23 -19.08 28.09
N LEU A 305 -11.70 -19.11 26.84
CA LEU A 305 -12.81 -18.24 26.39
C LEU A 305 -14.09 -18.54 27.15
N TRP A 306 -14.41 -19.82 27.34
CA TRP A 306 -15.64 -20.23 28.03
C TRP A 306 -15.59 -19.93 29.53
N ALA A 307 -14.46 -20.17 30.20
CA ALA A 307 -14.26 -19.78 31.59
C ALA A 307 -14.36 -18.26 31.78
N TRP A 308 -13.82 -17.47 30.84
CA TRP A 308 -14.00 -16.02 30.85
C TRP A 308 -15.48 -15.68 30.72
N ALA A 309 -16.19 -16.28 29.77
CA ALA A 309 -17.61 -16.02 29.57
C ALA A 309 -18.46 -16.35 30.81
N ASP A 310 -18.22 -17.50 31.46
CA ASP A 310 -18.92 -17.88 32.69
C ASP A 310 -18.75 -16.86 33.82
N ALA A 311 -17.60 -16.18 33.88
CA ALA A 311 -17.31 -15.17 34.89
C ALA A 311 -17.90 -13.77 34.59
N HIS A 312 -18.46 -13.53 33.39
CA HIS A 312 -18.81 -12.17 32.92
C HIS A 312 -20.30 -11.96 32.60
N GLY A 313 -21.20 -12.73 33.23
CA GLY A 313 -22.66 -12.49 33.23
C GLY A 313 -23.24 -12.34 31.82
N GLU A 314 -24.02 -11.28 31.58
CA GLU A 314 -24.67 -11.01 30.29
C GLU A 314 -23.69 -10.95 29.11
N ARG A 315 -22.53 -10.28 29.27
CA ARG A 315 -21.50 -10.23 28.21
C ARG A 315 -20.96 -11.61 27.89
N GLY A 316 -20.81 -12.44 28.91
CA GLY A 316 -20.45 -13.84 28.76
C GLY A 316 -21.51 -14.65 28.01
N CYS A 317 -22.79 -14.45 28.32
CA CYS A 317 -23.89 -15.07 27.60
C CYS A 317 -23.89 -14.69 26.11
N VAL A 318 -23.72 -13.40 25.79
CA VAL A 318 -23.62 -12.91 24.40
C VAL A 318 -22.41 -13.54 23.69
N LEU A 319 -21.24 -13.58 24.32
CA LEU A 319 -20.05 -14.21 23.76
C LEU A 319 -20.29 -15.70 23.45
N LYS A 320 -20.89 -16.44 24.39
CA LYS A 320 -21.20 -17.87 24.19
C LYS A 320 -22.15 -18.08 23.03
N ASP A 321 -23.19 -17.24 22.90
CA ASP A 321 -24.12 -17.30 21.77
C ASP A 321 -23.41 -17.02 20.44
N MET A 322 -22.58 -15.98 20.37
CA MET A 322 -21.80 -15.66 19.18
C MET A 322 -20.83 -16.79 18.78
N LEU A 323 -20.13 -17.40 19.73
CA LEU A 323 -19.22 -18.52 19.48
C LEU A 323 -19.97 -19.76 18.96
N LYS A 324 -21.11 -20.10 19.56
CA LYS A 324 -21.96 -21.22 19.08
C LYS A 324 -22.51 -20.97 17.68
N LYS A 325 -22.98 -19.74 17.41
CA LYS A 325 -23.46 -19.36 16.07
C LYS A 325 -22.35 -19.39 15.04
N ALA A 326 -21.13 -18.94 15.39
CA ALA A 326 -19.98 -19.00 14.51
C ALA A 326 -19.56 -20.45 14.19
N ASP A 327 -19.54 -21.34 15.18
CA ASP A 327 -19.27 -22.77 15.00
C ASP A 327 -20.29 -23.45 14.07
N ALA A 328 -21.56 -23.08 14.20
CA ALA A 328 -22.64 -23.55 13.34
C ALA A 328 -22.69 -22.86 11.95
N PHE A 329 -21.73 -21.99 11.64
CA PHE A 329 -21.71 -21.14 10.45
C PHE A 329 -23.04 -20.40 10.22
N ASN A 330 -23.58 -19.82 11.30
CA ASN A 330 -24.88 -19.16 11.37
C ASN A 330 -24.80 -17.81 12.10
N LEU A 331 -23.60 -17.23 12.25
CA LEU A 331 -23.46 -15.92 12.86
C LEU A 331 -23.78 -14.85 11.81
N GLU A 332 -24.88 -14.14 12.02
CA GLU A 332 -25.23 -12.97 11.22
C GLU A 332 -24.33 -11.79 11.57
N PHE A 333 -24.06 -10.93 10.59
CA PHE A 333 -23.22 -9.76 10.82
C PHE A 333 -23.97 -8.71 11.62
N TYR A 334 -25.19 -8.36 11.24
CA TYR A 334 -26.06 -7.47 12.02
C TYR A 334 -26.99 -8.30 12.89
N PHE A 335 -27.17 -7.90 14.14
CA PHE A 335 -28.12 -8.53 15.05
C PHE A 335 -29.48 -7.84 14.92
N GLU A 336 -30.57 -8.57 15.18
CA GLU A 336 -31.95 -8.03 15.11
C GLU A 336 -32.16 -6.78 15.97
N GLN A 337 -31.35 -6.62 17.02
CA GLN A 337 -31.40 -5.51 17.98
C GLN A 337 -30.59 -4.28 17.53
N ASP A 338 -29.83 -4.39 16.45
CA ASP A 338 -29.01 -3.29 15.89
C ASP A 338 -29.92 -2.27 15.18
N ALA A 339 -30.62 -1.43 15.96
CA ALA A 339 -31.55 -0.43 15.46
C ALA A 339 -30.90 0.61 14.52
N ASP A 340 -29.59 0.85 14.69
CA ASP A 340 -28.81 1.76 13.86
C ASP A 340 -27.53 1.10 13.32
N TRP A 341 -27.70 0.24 12.31
CA TRP A 341 -26.61 -0.41 11.58
C TRP A 341 -25.61 0.58 10.95
N THR A 342 -25.95 1.88 10.88
CA THR A 342 -25.06 2.91 10.33
C THR A 342 -23.90 3.28 11.24
N GLN A 343 -24.01 2.95 12.53
CA GLN A 343 -22.94 3.16 13.49
C GLN A 343 -21.92 2.01 13.51
N ILE A 344 -22.27 0.87 12.89
CA ILE A 344 -21.42 -0.31 12.81
C ILE A 344 -20.60 -0.25 11.53
N VAL A 345 -19.30 -0.50 11.63
CA VAL A 345 -18.45 -0.55 10.45
C VAL A 345 -18.89 -1.73 9.59
N GLY A 346 -19.26 -1.47 8.34
CA GLY A 346 -19.66 -2.51 7.41
C GLY A 346 -18.55 -3.52 7.13
N PHE A 347 -18.94 -4.72 6.71
CA PHE A 347 -18.00 -5.71 6.20
C PHE A 347 -17.32 -5.21 4.90
N PRO A 348 -15.97 -5.22 4.79
CA PRO A 348 -15.27 -4.68 3.61
C PRO A 348 -15.64 -5.27 2.24
N TYR A 349 -16.23 -6.47 2.21
CA TYR A 349 -16.73 -7.07 0.97
C TYR A 349 -18.26 -7.00 0.82
N GLY A 350 -18.94 -6.24 1.66
CA GLY A 350 -20.36 -5.93 1.52
C GLY A 350 -20.61 -5.03 0.31
N GLY A 351 -21.35 -5.50 -0.69
CA GLY A 351 -21.58 -4.76 -1.93
C GLY A 351 -22.73 -5.32 -2.75
N SER A 352 -22.82 -4.92 -4.03
CA SER A 352 -23.95 -5.29 -4.90
C SER A 352 -24.09 -6.80 -5.16
N ARG A 353 -23.06 -7.59 -4.87
CA ARG A 353 -23.06 -9.06 -5.03
C ARG A 353 -23.25 -9.83 -3.72
N PHE A 354 -23.11 -9.15 -2.59
CA PHE A 354 -23.16 -9.76 -1.26
C PHE A 354 -23.60 -8.69 -0.27
N ASP A 355 -24.86 -8.77 0.15
CA ASP A 355 -25.42 -7.85 1.13
C ASP A 355 -25.46 -8.53 2.50
N ILE A 356 -24.63 -8.06 3.42
CA ILE A 356 -24.59 -8.57 4.81
C ILE A 356 -25.86 -8.24 5.61
N ARG A 357 -26.78 -7.44 5.05
CA ARG A 357 -28.07 -7.10 5.66
C ARG A 357 -29.17 -8.10 5.33
N THR A 358 -28.96 -8.96 4.34
CA THR A 358 -29.93 -10.03 4.03
C THR A 358 -29.72 -11.21 4.97
N ALA A 359 -30.80 -11.96 5.23
CA ALA A 359 -30.76 -13.14 6.08
C ALA A 359 -29.63 -14.11 5.66
N PHE A 360 -28.96 -14.72 6.64
CA PHE A 360 -27.78 -15.55 6.41
C PHE A 360 -28.14 -16.98 5.96
N ASP A 361 -28.76 -17.07 4.78
CA ASP A 361 -29.24 -18.31 4.18
C ASP A 361 -28.12 -19.16 3.53
N ALA A 362 -28.49 -20.33 3.01
CA ALA A 362 -27.55 -21.26 2.39
C ALA A 362 -26.81 -20.67 1.17
N VAL A 363 -27.46 -19.79 0.41
CA VAL A 363 -26.87 -19.15 -0.78
C VAL A 363 -25.84 -18.11 -0.35
N VAL A 364 -26.15 -17.30 0.65
CA VAL A 364 -25.24 -16.29 1.23
C VAL A 364 -24.00 -16.98 1.81
N ARG A 365 -24.16 -18.11 2.52
CA ARG A 365 -23.04 -18.93 3.01
C ARG A 365 -22.16 -19.45 1.91
N GLU A 366 -22.76 -19.99 0.84
CA GLU A 366 -22.01 -20.51 -0.30
C GLU A 366 -21.25 -19.38 -1.03
N LEU A 367 -21.89 -18.23 -1.23
CA LEU A 367 -21.25 -17.05 -1.83
C LEU A 367 -20.06 -16.56 -1.01
N LEU A 368 -20.20 -16.51 0.32
CA LEU A 368 -19.14 -16.10 1.23
C LEU A 368 -17.98 -17.11 1.27
N GLY A 369 -18.29 -18.41 1.31
CA GLY A 369 -17.30 -19.47 1.19
C GLY A 369 -16.58 -19.44 -0.16
N ASN A 370 -17.31 -19.20 -1.25
CA ASN A 370 -16.76 -19.03 -2.59
C ASN A 370 -15.92 -17.75 -2.71
N LEU A 371 -16.29 -16.65 -2.05
CA LEU A 371 -15.50 -15.43 -2.00
C LEU A 371 -14.12 -15.73 -1.39
N TYR A 372 -14.09 -16.38 -0.24
CA TYR A 372 -12.86 -16.77 0.45
C TYR A 372 -12.03 -17.79 -0.36
N ARG A 373 -12.67 -18.80 -0.94
CA ARG A 373 -11.98 -19.78 -1.81
C ARG A 373 -11.47 -19.16 -3.09
N ASN A 374 -12.20 -18.26 -3.74
CA ASN A 374 -11.81 -17.67 -5.01
C ASN A 374 -10.77 -16.56 -4.85
N HIS A 375 -10.86 -15.75 -3.80
CA HIS A 375 -9.77 -14.85 -3.42
C HIS A 375 -8.53 -15.68 -3.01
N GLY A 376 -8.69 -16.72 -2.18
CA GLY A 376 -7.62 -17.67 -1.83
C GLY A 376 -7.00 -18.40 -3.04
N ARG A 377 -7.80 -18.73 -4.06
CA ARG A 377 -7.33 -19.35 -5.33
C ARG A 377 -6.62 -18.35 -6.24
N LYS A 378 -7.04 -17.08 -6.29
CA LYS A 378 -6.27 -16.03 -6.97
C LYS A 378 -4.91 -15.80 -6.29
N ILE A 379 -4.86 -15.92 -4.97
CA ILE A 379 -3.66 -15.78 -4.13
C ILE A 379 -2.69 -16.98 -4.29
N THR A 380 -3.20 -18.21 -4.46
CA THR A 380 -2.35 -19.43 -4.53
C THR A 380 -1.99 -19.87 -5.95
N ARG A 381 -2.79 -19.53 -6.96
CA ARG A 381 -2.40 -19.73 -8.36
C ARG A 381 -1.50 -18.56 -8.81
N LYS A 382 -0.19 -18.70 -8.58
CA LYS A 382 0.76 -18.31 -9.63
C LYS A 382 0.21 -18.93 -10.90
N ARG A 383 -0.29 -18.10 -11.82
CA ARG A 383 -0.61 -18.51 -13.18
C ARG A 383 0.72 -18.94 -13.78
N ARG A 384 1.05 -20.21 -13.57
CA ARG A 384 2.12 -20.95 -14.23
C ARG A 384 2.05 -20.53 -15.70
N GLN A 385 3.13 -19.91 -16.16
CA GLN A 385 3.43 -19.52 -17.52
C GLN A 385 2.46 -20.12 -18.54
N ARG A 386 1.57 -19.29 -19.08
CA ARG A 386 0.86 -19.61 -20.33
C ARG A 386 0.93 -18.47 -21.36
N SER A 387 1.78 -17.48 -21.11
CA SER A 387 2.18 -16.47 -22.08
C SER A 387 3.59 -16.67 -22.65
N GLU A 388 4.38 -17.62 -22.12
CA GLU A 388 5.72 -17.95 -22.65
C GLU A 388 5.74 -19.13 -23.63
N GLN A 389 4.63 -19.84 -23.84
CA GLN A 389 4.53 -20.92 -24.83
C GLN A 389 3.80 -20.54 -26.14
N ARG A 390 3.30 -19.31 -26.28
CA ARG A 390 2.75 -18.83 -27.55
C ARG A 390 3.65 -17.87 -28.34
N VAL A 391 4.81 -17.52 -27.80
CA VAL A 391 5.81 -16.67 -28.48
C VAL A 391 7.02 -17.49 -28.95
N VAL A 392 7.11 -18.77 -28.57
CA VAL A 392 8.19 -19.68 -29.00
C VAL A 392 7.71 -20.71 -30.05
N GLU A 393 6.41 -20.77 -30.36
CA GLU A 393 5.87 -21.58 -31.48
C GLU A 393 5.56 -20.75 -32.74
N GLU A 394 5.82 -19.44 -32.73
CA GLU A 394 5.71 -18.56 -33.91
C GLU A 394 6.98 -17.71 -34.15
N ALA A 395 8.16 -18.28 -33.86
CA ALA A 395 9.46 -17.70 -34.23
C ALA A 395 10.30 -18.69 -35.02
#